data_AF-A0A919YAB6-F1
#
_entry.id   AF-A0A919YAB6-F1
#
_cell.length_a   1.000
_cell.length_b   1.000
_cell.length_c   1.000
_cell.angle_alpha   90.00
_cell.angle_beta   90.00
_cell.angle_gamma   90.00
#
_symmetry.space_group_name_H-M   'P 1'
#
loop_
_entity.id
_entity.type
_entity.pdbx_description
1 polymer ?
#
loop_
_entity_poly.entity_id
_entity_poly.type
_entity_poly.pdbx_seq_one_letter_code
_entity_poly.pdbx_strand_id
1 'polypeptide(L)' 'MNARARSSDCKPGVYAAAAQEIQNMNGAFINDKMKVVPVKANFDEEVRKRLWRMHEELTAR' A
#
# COMPACT_ATOMS: atom_id res chain seq x y z
N MET A 1 -17.39 -12.43 1.84
CA MET A 1 -18.04 -11.21 2.37
C MET A 1 -17.15 -10.01 2.01
N ASN A 2 -17.62 -9.11 1.16
CA ASN A 2 -16.85 -7.94 0.72
C ASN A 2 -16.90 -6.85 1.80
N ALA A 3 -15.82 -6.69 2.56
CA ALA A 3 -15.67 -5.56 3.46
C ALA A 3 -15.58 -4.27 2.62
N ARG A 4 -16.64 -3.47 2.62
CA ARG A 4 -16.61 -2.13 2.05
C ARG A 4 -15.64 -1.29 2.87
N ALA A 5 -14.61 -0.73 2.23
CA ALA A 5 -13.75 0.26 2.85
C ALA A 5 -14.62 1.37 3.45
N ARG A 6 -14.40 1.70 4.73
CA ARG A 6 -15.13 2.78 5.40
C ARG A 6 -14.58 4.11 4.89
N SER A 7 -15.39 5.17 4.91
CA SER A 7 -14.98 6.52 4.46
C SER A 7 -13.75 7.07 5.20
N SER A 8 -13.49 6.58 6.41
CA SER A 8 -12.27 6.82 7.19
C SER A 8 -11.00 6.35 6.49
N ASP A 9 -11.10 5.30 5.68
CA ASP A 9 -9.99 4.57 5.07
C ASP A 9 -9.52 5.25 3.78
N CYS A 10 -10.32 6.17 3.23
CA CYS A 10 -9.99 6.91 2.01
C CYS A 10 -9.10 8.14 2.26
N LYS A 11 -8.96 8.61 3.50
CA LYS A 11 -8.21 9.83 3.83
C LYS A 11 -6.74 9.77 3.36
N PRO A 12 -5.99 8.68 3.57
CA PRO A 12 -4.61 8.59 3.10
C PRO A 12 -4.53 8.58 1.56
N GLY A 13 -5.48 7.92 0.89
CA GLY A 13 -5.52 7.87 -0.58
C GLY A 13 -5.87 9.21 -1.22
N VAL A 14 -6.80 9.96 -0.63
CA VAL A 14 -7.14 11.32 -1.09
C VAL A 14 -5.98 12.29 -0.84
N TYR A 15 -5.31 12.19 0.32
CA TYR A 15 -4.08 12.94 0.58
C TYR A 15 -3.00 12.59 -0.45
N ALA A 16 -2.79 11.29 -0.73
CA ALA A 16 -1.80 10.81 -1.68
C ALA A 16 -2.03 11.35 -3.11
N ALA A 17 -3.29 11.48 -3.52
CA ALA A 17 -3.63 11.96 -4.85
C ALA A 17 -3.48 13.49 -5.01
N ALA A 18 -3.55 14.25 -3.92
CA ALA A 18 -3.61 15.72 -3.95
C ALA A 18 -2.34 16.42 -3.44
N ALA A 19 -1.48 15.73 -2.69
CA ALA A 19 -0.28 16.31 -2.09
C ALA A 19 0.78 16.62 -3.17
N GLN A 20 1.14 17.90 -3.29
CA GLN A 20 2.13 18.39 -4.28
C GLN A 20 3.53 17.81 -4.03
N GLU A 21 3.87 17.55 -2.78
CA GLU A 21 5.18 17.01 -2.37
C GLU A 21 5.47 15.61 -2.91
N ILE A 22 4.44 14.88 -3.36
CA ILE A 22 4.54 13.52 -3.92
C ILE A 22 4.15 13.45 -5.39
N GLN A 23 3.78 14.58 -6.01
CA GLN A 23 3.35 14.66 -7.42
C GLN A 23 4.38 14.06 -8.40
N ASN A 24 5.67 14.12 -8.05
CA ASN A 24 6.77 13.58 -8.86
C ASN A 24 7.44 12.34 -8.23
N MET A 25 6.86 11.75 -7.18
CA MET A 25 7.43 10.59 -6.49
C MET A 25 6.73 9.30 -6.93
N ASN A 26 7.42 8.51 -7.76
CA ASN A 26 6.97 7.16 -8.08
C ASN A 26 7.30 6.19 -6.94
N GLY A 27 6.37 5.30 -6.61
CA GLY A 27 6.57 4.25 -5.60
C GLY A 27 6.60 4.74 -4.15
N ALA A 28 6.13 5.96 -3.85
CA ALA A 28 6.03 6.44 -2.48
C ALA A 28 4.88 5.76 -1.72
N PHE A 29 5.14 5.34 -0.48
CA PHE A 29 4.10 4.87 0.43
C PHE A 29 3.77 5.97 1.45
N ILE A 30 2.50 6.09 1.83
CA ILE A 30 2.06 7.01 2.89
C ILE A 30 1.57 6.16 4.05
N ASN A 31 2.11 6.41 5.24
CA ASN A 31 1.66 5.72 6.45
C ASN A 31 0.42 6.39 7.07
N ASP A 32 -0.12 5.78 8.12
CA ASP A 32 -1.33 6.27 8.82
C ASP A 32 -1.16 7.66 9.46
N LYS A 33 0.08 8.16 9.55
CA LYS A 33 0.41 9.50 10.05
C LYS A 33 0.59 10.52 8.92
N MET A 34 0.16 10.18 7.69
CA MET A 34 0.31 11.00 6.48
C MET A 34 1.77 11.35 6.17
N LYS A 35 2.72 10.49 6.56
CA LYS A 35 4.13 10.69 6.23
C LYS A 35 4.54 9.79 5.07
N VAL A 36 5.26 10.39 4.12
CA VAL A 36 5.93 9.63 3.07
C VAL A 36 6.99 8.75 3.71
N VAL A 37 6.86 7.45 3.50
CA VAL A 37 7.84 6.45 3.88
C VAL A 37 8.55 5.97 2.62
N PRO A 38 9.89 6.05 2.58
CA PRO A 38 10.65 5.54 1.44
C PRO A 38 10.44 4.03 1.34
N VAL A 39 10.39 3.51 0.12
CA VAL A 39 10.48 2.06 -0.11
C VAL A 39 11.81 1.61 0.48
N LYS A 40 11.77 0.89 1.60
CA LYS A 40 12.99 0.26 2.11
C LYS A 40 13.42 -0.77 1.09
N ALA A 41 14.65 -0.66 0.58
CA ALA A 41 15.26 -1.67 -0.28
C ALA A 41 15.49 -3.02 0.44
N ASN A 42 15.30 -3.05 1.76
CA ASN A 42 15.32 -4.27 2.56
C ASN A 42 14.00 -5.01 2.38
N PHE A 43 13.86 -5.66 1.23
CA PHE A 43 12.80 -6.61 0.98
C PHE A 43 13.01 -7.82 1.89
N ASP A 44 12.04 -8.06 2.77
CA ASP A 44 12.00 -9.25 3.58
C ASP A 44 11.56 -10.44 2.70
N GLU A 45 12.51 -11.35 2.51
CA GLU A 45 12.35 -12.54 1.66
C GLU A 45 11.23 -13.46 2.14
N GLU A 46 11.01 -13.57 3.46
CA GLU A 46 9.93 -14.38 4.01
C GLU A 46 8.57 -13.73 3.76
N VAL A 47 8.47 -12.42 3.96
CA VAL A 47 7.24 -11.67 3.68
C VAL A 47 6.88 -11.78 2.21
N ARG A 48 7.86 -11.68 1.30
CA ARG A 48 7.67 -11.87 -0.14
C ARG A 48 7.09 -13.24 -0.47
N LYS A 49 7.71 -14.31 0.03
CA LYS A 49 7.23 -15.69 -0.20
C LYS A 49 5.80 -15.88 0.31
N ARG A 50 5.48 -15.31 1.47
CA ARG A 50 4.16 -15.43 2.07
C ARG A 50 3.09 -14.68 1.27
N LEU A 51 3.40 -13.47 0.80
CA LEU A 51 2.52 -12.71 -0.09
C LEU A 51 2.30 -13.43 -1.42
N TRP A 52 3.34 -14.02 -1.99
CA TRP A 52 3.24 -14.79 -3.22
C TRP A 52 2.32 -16.00 -3.08
N ARG A 53 2.49 -16.81 -2.03
CA ARG A 53 1.60 -17.95 -1.76
C ARG A 53 0.15 -17.52 -1.58
N MET A 54 -0.11 -16.45 -0.82
CA MET A 54 -1.48 -15.93 -0.66
C MET A 54 -2.08 -15.49 -2.00
N HIS A 55 -1.29 -14.89 -2.89
CA HIS A 55 -1.74 -14.54 -4.24
C HIS A 55 -2.13 -15.79 -5.04
N GLU A 56 -1.29 -16.83 -5.03
CA GLU A 56 -1.58 -18.10 -5.70
C GLU A 56 -2.86 -18.73 -5.16
N GLU A 57 -3.07 -18.75 -3.84
CA GLU A 57 -4.29 -19.29 -3.22
C GLU A 57 -5.56 -18.50 -3.60
N LEU A 58 -5.46 -17.17 -3.72
CA LEU A 58 -6.60 -16.31 -4.08
C LEU A 58 -6.93 -16.32 -5.57
N THR A 59 -5.94 -16.62 -6.42
CA THR A 59 -6.09 -16.59 -7.89
C THR A 59 -6.17 -17.97 -8.54
N ALA A 60 -5.84 -19.03 -7.79
CA ALA A 60 -6.11 -20.41 -8.19
C ALA A 60 -7.63 -20.61 -8.31
N ARG A 61 -8.11 -20.57 -9.55
CA ARG A 61 -9.43 -21.01 -9.96
C ARG A 61 -9.33 -22.37 -10.63
#